data_AF-A0A1F5I2U4-F1
#
_entry.id   AF-A0A1F5I2U4-F1
#
_cell.length_a   1.000
_cell.length_b   1.000
_cell.length_c   1.000
_cell.angle_alpha   90.00
_cell.angle_beta   90.00
_cell.angle_gamma   90.00
#
_symmetry.space_group_name_H-M   'P 1'
#
loop_
_entity.id
_entity.type
_entity.pdbx_description
1 polymer ?
#
loop_
_entity_poly.entity_id
_entity_poly.type
_entity_poly.pdbx_seq_one_letter_code
_entity_poly.pdbx_strand_id
1 'polypeptide(L)'
;MKKNEFDQWKIKSEAEIAKRIKELEKEKAEGLVQIKMGKVKNVHSTALIKMDIARLKTIEQIKKLAQITQKPPSKEQNATN
;
A
#
# COMPACT_ATOMS: atom_id res chain seq x y z
N MET A 1 1.50 0.28 12.38
CA MET A 1 1.52 1.72 12.03
C MET A 1 0.66 2.55 12.98
N LYS A 2 1.21 3.64 13.50
CA LYS A 2 0.49 4.65 14.31
C LYS A 2 -0.17 5.70 13.41
N LYS A 3 -1.11 6.49 13.95
CA LYS A 3 -1.82 7.54 13.20
C LYS A 3 -0.87 8.53 12.51
N ASN A 4 0.12 9.03 13.23
CA ASN A 4 1.09 10.01 12.71
C ASN A 4 1.89 9.46 11.51
N GLU A 5 2.27 8.18 11.55
CA GLU A 5 2.95 7.53 10.43
C GLU A 5 2.03 7.42 9.21
N PHE A 6 0.76 7.06 9.42
CA PHE A 6 -0.23 6.96 8.35
C PHE A 6 -0.42 8.30 7.63
N ASP A 7 -0.48 9.40 8.36
CA ASP A 7 -0.62 10.74 7.78
C ASP A 7 0.61 11.15 6.96
N GLN A 8 1.83 10.76 7.37
CA GLN A 8 3.04 10.99 6.59
C GLN A 8 3.01 10.24 5.24
N TRP A 9 2.48 9.02 5.21
CA TRP A 9 2.40 8.22 3.98
C TRP A 9 1.42 8.78 2.95
N LYS A 10 0.43 9.59 3.35
CA LYS A 10 -0.48 10.27 2.40
C LYS A 10 0.24 11.27 1.51
N ILE A 11 1.33 11.87 2.00
CA ILE A 11 2.07 12.93 1.30
C ILE A 11 3.11 12.34 0.35
N LYS A 12 3.61 11.14 0.63
CA LYS A 12 4.63 10.47 -0.17
C LYS A 12 4.18 10.11 -1.60
N SER A 13 5.15 9.86 -2.46
CA SER A 13 4.90 9.45 -3.86
C SER A 13 4.36 8.01 -3.95
N GLU A 14 3.69 7.70 -5.04
CA GLU A 14 3.21 6.32 -5.31
C GLU A 14 4.37 5.32 -5.38
N ALA A 15 5.51 5.73 -5.95
CA ALA A 15 6.70 4.90 -6.03
C ALA A 15 7.26 4.53 -4.64
N GLU A 16 7.28 5.49 -3.71
CA GLU A 16 7.70 5.24 -2.33
C GLU A 16 6.73 4.32 -1.58
N ILE A 17 5.42 4.53 -1.78
CA ILE A 17 4.38 3.67 -1.18
C ILE A 17 4.53 2.24 -1.71
N ALA A 18 4.67 2.06 -3.03
CA ALA A 18 4.85 0.76 -3.66
C ALA A 18 6.15 0.07 -3.19
N LYS A 19 7.25 0.82 -3.07
CA LYS A 19 8.51 0.31 -2.51
C LYS A 19 8.30 -0.20 -1.08
N ARG A 20 7.62 0.58 -0.23
CA ARG A 20 7.38 0.19 1.16
C ARG A 20 6.47 -1.03 1.28
N ILE A 21 5.46 -1.14 0.43
CA ILE A 21 4.59 -2.34 0.37
C ILE A 21 5.45 -3.58 0.10
N LYS A 22 6.35 -3.53 -0.89
CA LYS A 22 7.25 -4.66 -1.21
C LYS A 22 8.18 -5.02 -0.04
N GLU A 23 8.73 -4.02 0.64
CA GLU A 23 9.56 -4.24 1.83
C GLU A 23 8.78 -4.96 2.94
N LEU A 24 7.56 -4.49 3.24
CA LEU A 24 6.69 -5.11 4.26
C LEU A 24 6.22 -6.52 3.84
N GLU A 25 5.99 -6.76 2.56
CA GLU A 25 5.65 -8.09 2.04
C GLU A 25 6.81 -9.08 2.23
N LYS A 26 8.06 -8.63 2.00
CA LYS A 26 9.27 -9.40 2.27
C LYS A 26 9.43 -9.67 3.77
N GLU A 27 9.31 -8.65 4.61
CA GLU A 27 9.41 -8.75 6.08
C GLU A 27 8.36 -9.72 6.63
N LYS A 28 7.13 -9.66 6.12
CA LYS A 28 6.08 -10.62 6.46
C LYS A 28 6.45 -12.05 6.09
N ALA A 29 6.98 -12.26 4.88
CA ALA A 29 7.38 -13.58 4.41
C ALA A 29 8.50 -14.17 5.29
N GLU A 30 9.52 -13.37 5.59
CA GLU A 30 10.61 -13.74 6.49
C GLU A 30 10.10 -14.06 7.90
N GLY A 31 9.20 -13.22 8.44
CA GLY A 31 8.57 -13.47 9.73
C GLY A 31 7.79 -14.78 9.77
N LEU A 32 7.02 -15.09 8.72
CA LEU A 32 6.30 -16.36 8.62
C LEU A 32 7.24 -17.56 8.57
N VAL A 33 8.37 -17.45 7.85
CA VAL A 33 9.40 -18.50 7.83
C VAL A 33 9.98 -18.70 9.22
N GLN A 34 10.36 -17.63 9.91
CA GLN A 34 10.93 -17.71 11.27
C GLN A 34 9.94 -18.32 12.28
N ILE A 35 8.65 -17.99 12.19
CA ILE A 35 7.59 -18.59 13.01
C ILE A 35 7.47 -20.09 12.71
N LYS A 36 7.41 -20.49 11.42
CA LYS A 36 7.34 -21.90 11.02
C LYS A 36 8.56 -22.70 11.47
N MET A 37 9.73 -22.08 11.49
CA MET A 37 10.97 -22.69 12.00
C MET A 37 11.05 -22.71 13.54
N GLY A 38 10.04 -22.19 14.26
CA GLY A 38 10.04 -22.11 15.72
C GLY A 38 11.05 -21.10 16.29
N LYS A 39 11.72 -20.31 15.44
CA LYS A 39 12.74 -19.33 15.85
C LYS A 39 12.13 -18.13 16.57
N VAL A 40 10.88 -17.78 16.23
CA VAL A 40 10.17 -16.63 16.80
C VAL A 40 8.72 -17.03 17.12
N LYS A 41 8.26 -16.71 18.33
CA LYS A 41 6.90 -17.00 18.80
C LYS A 41 5.91 -15.84 18.61
N ASN A 42 6.41 -14.67 18.23
CA ASN A 42 5.58 -13.48 18.07
C ASN A 42 4.80 -13.53 16.75
N VAL A 43 3.67 -14.23 16.76
CA VAL A 43 2.76 -14.31 15.61
C VAL A 43 2.04 -12.98 15.32
N HIS A 44 1.88 -12.14 16.34
CA HIS A 44 1.18 -10.86 16.25
C HIS A 44 1.93 -9.85 15.38
N SER A 45 3.26 -9.91 15.33
CA SER A 45 4.06 -9.03 14.46
C SER A 45 3.67 -9.17 12.99
N THR A 46 3.47 -10.41 12.50
CA THR A 46 3.04 -10.65 11.11
C THR A 46 1.62 -10.15 10.83
N ALA A 47 0.74 -10.18 11.82
CA ALA A 47 -0.61 -9.63 11.72
C ALA A 47 -0.57 -8.09 11.64
N LEU A 48 0.28 -7.44 12.43
CA LEU A 48 0.49 -5.99 12.36
C LEU A 48 1.07 -5.55 11.02
N ILE A 49 2.06 -6.28 10.49
CA ILE A 49 2.63 -6.02 9.16
C ILE A 49 1.54 -6.15 8.07
N LYS A 50 0.66 -7.16 8.17
CA LYS A 50 -0.47 -7.31 7.24
C LYS A 50 -1.42 -6.11 7.29
N MET A 51 -1.73 -5.59 8.47
CA MET A 51 -2.55 -4.38 8.61
C MET A 51 -1.87 -3.15 8.00
N ASP A 52 -0.55 -3.00 8.19
CA ASP A 52 0.20 -1.88 7.65
C ASP A 52 0.26 -1.92 6.12
N ILE A 53 0.43 -3.11 5.52
CA ILE A 53 0.32 -3.31 4.07
C ILE A 53 -1.07 -2.88 3.57
N ALA A 54 -2.14 -3.31 4.24
CA ALA A 54 -3.51 -2.97 3.84
C ALA A 54 -3.73 -1.45 3.85
N ARG A 55 -3.25 -0.76 4.88
CA ARG A 55 -3.33 0.70 5.00
C ARG A 55 -2.58 1.42 3.89
N LEU A 56 -1.37 0.97 3.55
CA LEU A 56 -0.61 1.56 2.44
C LEU A 56 -1.28 1.33 1.08
N LYS A 57 -1.84 0.13 0.84
CA LYS A 57 -2.62 -0.18 -0.36
C LYS A 57 -3.86 0.72 -0.48
N THR A 58 -4.52 1.02 0.65
CA THR A 58 -5.63 1.99 0.66
C THR A 58 -5.18 3.38 0.25
N ILE A 59 -4.05 3.87 0.78
CA ILE A 59 -3.52 5.20 0.39
C ILE A 59 -3.18 5.23 -1.11
N GLU A 60 -2.51 4.18 -1.60
CA GLU A 60 -2.18 4.03 -3.02
C GLU A 60 -3.44 4.07 -3.90
N GLN A 61 -4.48 3.33 -3.51
CA GLN A 61 -5.74 3.30 -4.24
C GLN A 61 -6.45 4.65 -4.25
N ILE A 62 -6.46 5.37 -3.12
CA ILE A 62 -7.04 6.72 -3.03
C ILE A 62 -6.32 7.68 -3.98
N LYS A 63 -4.98 7.62 -4.05
CA LYS A 63 -4.20 8.47 -4.98
C LYS A 63 -4.51 8.16 -6.44
N LYS A 64 -4.59 6.88 -6.79
CA LYS A 64 -4.99 6.44 -8.14
C LYS A 64 -6.38 6.93 -8.52
N LEU A 65 -7.35 6.80 -7.61
CA LEU A 65 -8.71 7.30 -7.83
C LEU A 65 -8.75 8.83 -7.97
N ALA A 66 -8.01 9.56 -7.15
CA ALA A 66 -7.93 11.02 -7.25
C ALA A 66 -7.37 11.48 -8.60
N GLN A 67 -6.36 10.80 -9.14
CA GLN A 67 -5.85 11.07 -10.50
C GLN A 67 -6.90 10.80 -11.59
N ILE A 68 -7.67 9.72 -11.46
CA ILE A 68 -8.74 9.39 -12.41
C ILE A 68 -9.84 10.46 -12.38
N THR A 69 -10.24 10.93 -11.20
CA THR A 69 -11.28 11.97 -11.05
C THR A 69 -10.81 13.34 -11.53
N GLN A 70 -9.51 13.63 -11.46
CA GLN A 70 -8.94 14.90 -11.93
C GLN A 70 -8.65 14.92 -13.44
N LYS A 71 -8.68 13.77 -14.12
CA LYS A 71 -8.58 13.71 -15.58
C LYS A 71 -9.95 14.13 -16.16
N PRO A 72 -10.08 15.30 -16.80
CA PRO A 72 -11.33 15.64 -17.48
C PRO A 72 -11.66 14.55 -18.50
N PRO A 73 -12.94 14.26 -18.76
CA PRO A 73 -13.30 13.32 -19.82
C PRO A 73 -12.63 13.83 -21.10
N SER A 74 -11.70 13.05 -21.64
CA SER A 74 -11.06 13.34 -22.91
C SER A 74 -12.17 13.50 -23.94
N LYS A 75 -12.32 14.72 -24.46
CA LYS A 75 -13.22 15.02 -25.58
C LYS A 75 -12.68 14.30 -26.82
N GLU A 76 -13.12 13.08 -27.03
CA GLU A 76 -12.96 12.29 -28.26
C GLU A 76 -14.14 11.31 -28.22
N GLN A 77 -15.15 11.35 -29.10
CA GLN A 77 -15.18 11.81 -30.49
C GLN A 77 -16.58 12.38 -30.83
N ASN A 78 -16.61 13.61 -31.34
CA ASN A 78 -17.65 14.06 -32.27
C ASN A 78 -16.95 14.31 -33.61
N ALA A 79 -17.13 13.40 -34.56
CA ALA A 79 -16.94 13.52 -36.02
C ALA A 79 -17.39 12.15 -36.59
N THR A 80 -18.37 11.96 -37.46
CA THR A 80 -19.06 12.81 -38.44
C THR A 80 -20.37 12.10 -38.82
N ASN A 81 -21.37 12.87 -39.26
CA ASN A 81 -22.62 12.40 -39.88
C ASN A 81 -22.43 11.40 -41.02
#